data_AF-A0A2Z6N3K4-F1
#
_entry.id   AF-A0A2Z6N3K4-F1
#
_cell.length_a   1.000
_cell.length_b   1.000
_cell.length_c   1.000
_cell.angle_alpha   90.00
_cell.angle_beta   90.00
_cell.angle_gamma   90.00
#
_symmetry.space_group_name_H-M   'P 1'
#
loop_
_entity.id
_entity.type
_entity.pdbx_description
1 polymer ?
#
loop_
_entity_poly.entity_id
_entity_poly.type
_entity_poly.pdbx_seq_one_letter_code
_entity_poly.pdbx_strand_id
1 'polypeptide(L)'
;MLLWCIWHNRNDKLWNDNVQLPCQIGRHDFDAWNDWYSVHKLQSNNVSGSTEADLVRWEKPALDWVKCNVDVAFVSGSGRTSVGLCFRDNSGQFMAGMTQ
;
A
#
# COMPACT_ATOMS: atom_id res chain seq x y z
N MET A 1 -0.17 -1.03 -11.26
CA MET A 1 -0.36 0.01 -10.24
C MET A 1 -1.66 0.81 -10.48
N LEU A 2 -2.43 0.48 -11.53
CA LEU A 2 -3.62 1.20 -11.99
C LEU A 2 -4.72 1.34 -10.94
N LEU A 3 -5.13 0.22 -10.33
CA LEU A 3 -6.19 0.23 -9.31
C LEU A 3 -5.82 1.11 -8.12
N TRP A 4 -4.54 1.10 -7.73
CA TRP A 4 -4.02 1.99 -6.70
C TRP A 4 -4.05 3.45 -7.16
N CYS A 5 -3.64 3.77 -8.39
CA CYS A 5 -3.69 5.14 -8.93
C CYS A 5 -5.12 5.69 -9.03
N ILE A 6 -6.09 4.84 -9.41
CA ILE A 6 -7.52 5.19 -9.43
C ILE A 6 -8.03 5.46 -8.02
N TRP A 7 -7.71 4.57 -7.08
CA TRP A 7 -8.07 4.74 -5.66
C TRP A 7 -7.47 6.03 -5.09
N HIS A 8 -6.19 6.29 -5.37
CA HIS A 8 -5.49 7.51 -4.95
C HIS A 8 -6.17 8.76 -5.53
N ASN A 9 -6.45 8.80 -6.83
CA ASN A 9 -7.14 9.92 -7.47
C ASN A 9 -8.55 10.17 -6.88
N ARG A 10 -9.28 9.10 -6.54
CA ARG A 10 -10.58 9.22 -5.85
C ARG A 10 -10.42 9.85 -4.47
N ASN A 11 -9.41 9.45 -3.70
CA ASN A 11 -9.15 10.02 -2.38
C ASN A 11 -8.67 11.46 -2.46
N ASP A 12 -7.79 11.78 -3.41
CA ASP A 12 -7.27 13.13 -3.59
C ASP A 12 -8.39 14.10 -3.95
N LYS A 13 -9.36 13.66 -4.76
CA LYS A 13 -10.60 14.40 -4.99
C LYS A 13 -11.41 14.61 -3.72
N LEU A 14 -11.57 13.56 -2.91
CA LEU A 14 -12.40 13.62 -1.70
C LEU A 14 -11.81 14.53 -0.62
N TRP A 15 -10.49 14.51 -0.45
CA TRP A 15 -9.82 15.16 0.67
C TRP A 15 -9.18 16.51 0.30
N ASN A 16 -8.75 16.69 -0.94
CA ASN A 16 -8.02 17.86 -1.40
C ASN A 16 -8.70 18.61 -2.57
N ASP A 17 -9.88 18.14 -3.01
CA ASP A 17 -10.59 18.60 -4.21
C ASP A 17 -9.73 18.61 -5.49
N ASN A 18 -8.69 17.75 -5.51
CA ASN A 18 -7.76 17.64 -6.62
C ASN A 18 -8.13 16.44 -7.50
N VAL A 19 -8.11 16.63 -8.82
CA VAL A 19 -8.47 15.58 -9.78
C VAL A 19 -7.43 15.54 -10.89
N GLN A 20 -6.78 14.40 -11.04
CA GLN A 20 -5.94 14.11 -12.19
C GLN A 20 -6.78 13.62 -13.36
N LEU A 21 -6.40 14.03 -14.56
CA LEU A 21 -6.98 13.55 -15.80
C LEU A 21 -6.65 12.07 -16.01
N PRO A 22 -7.52 11.29 -16.68
CA PRO A 22 -7.28 9.87 -16.95
C PRO A 22 -5.92 9.58 -17.62
N CYS A 23 -5.46 10.46 -18.51
CA CYS A 23 -4.16 10.33 -19.17
C CYS A 23 -2.98 10.49 -18.20
N GLN A 24 -3.11 11.35 -17.18
CA GLN A 24 -2.08 11.55 -16.15
C GLN A 24 -2.01 10.32 -15.24
N ILE A 25 -3.18 9.78 -14.85
CA ILE A 25 -3.28 8.53 -14.07
C ILE A 25 -2.62 7.38 -14.83
N GLY A 26 -2.92 7.24 -16.13
CA GLY A 26 -2.32 6.20 -16.96
C GLY A 26 -0.81 6.33 -17.10
N ARG A 27 -0.30 7.56 -17.26
CA ARG A 27 1.14 7.83 -17.29
C ARG A 27 1.80 7.47 -15.96
N HIS A 28 1.21 7.89 -14.84
CA HIS A 28 1.75 7.59 -13.52
C HIS A 28 1.77 6.08 -13.21
N ASP A 29 0.72 5.34 -13.57
CA ASP A 29 0.70 3.87 -13.44
C ASP A 29 1.80 3.20 -14.27
N PHE A 30 1.97 3.66 -15.51
CA PHE A 30 2.99 3.12 -16.41
C PHE A 30 4.40 3.40 -15.92
N ASP A 31 4.68 4.64 -15.48
CA ASP A 31 5.99 5.04 -14.96
C ASP A 31 6.33 4.26 -13.69
N ALA A 32 5.39 4.17 -12.73
CA ALA A 32 5.58 3.39 -11.51
C ALA A 32 5.80 1.89 -11.79
N TRP A 33 5.13 1.34 -12.80
CA TRP A 33 5.34 -0.03 -13.22
C TRP A 33 6.72 -0.24 -13.88
N ASN A 34 7.16 0.67 -14.73
CA ASN A 34 8.49 0.62 -15.35
C ASN A 34 9.59 0.73 -14.32
N ASP A 35 9.46 1.62 -13.34
CA ASP A 35 10.41 1.77 -12.26
C ASP A 35 10.54 0.46 -11.48
N TRP A 36 9.41 -0.13 -11.07
CA TRP A 36 9.39 -1.43 -10.40
C TRP A 36 10.06 -2.52 -11.24
N TYR A 37 9.71 -2.61 -12.54
CA TYR A 37 10.26 -3.59 -13.45
C TYR A 37 11.78 -3.43 -13.63
N SER A 38 12.26 -2.19 -13.75
CA SER A 38 13.69 -1.90 -13.92
C SER A 38 14.52 -2.36 -12.71
N VAL A 39 14.06 -2.07 -11.49
CA VAL A 39 14.70 -2.48 -10.24
C VAL A 39 14.76 -4.01 -10.13
N HIS A 40 13.65 -4.69 -10.41
CA HIS A 40 13.58 -6.15 -10.26
C HIS A 40 14.34 -6.89 -11.36
N LYS A 41 14.43 -6.33 -12.58
CA LYS A 41 15.26 -6.87 -13.65
C LYS A 41 16.76 -6.72 -13.34
N LEU A 42 17.17 -5.57 -12.79
CA LEU A 42 18.55 -5.37 -12.33
C LEU A 42 18.93 -6.34 -11.22
N GLN A 43 18.01 -6.59 -10.28
CA GLN A 43 18.21 -7.53 -9.20
C GLN A 43 18.30 -8.98 -9.70
N SER A 44 17.45 -9.38 -10.65
CA SER A 44 17.49 -10.71 -11.29
C SER A 44 18.81 -10.97 -12.03
N ASN A 45 19.32 -9.99 -12.78
CA ASN A 45 20.57 -10.13 -13.52
C ASN A 45 21.84 -10.22 -12.64
N ASN A 46 21.76 -9.75 -11.39
CA ASN A 46 22.88 -9.78 -10.44
C ASN A 46 22.88 -11.04 -9.54
N VAL A 47 21.80 -11.82 -9.54
CA VAL A 47 21.66 -13.03 -8.70
C VAL A 47 21.81 -14.27 -9.59
N SER A 48 23.04 -14.69 -9.85
CA SER A 48 23.36 -15.98 -10.49
C SER A 48 23.49 -17.14 -9.48
N GLY A 49 23.06 -16.95 -8.23
CA GLY A 49 23.10 -17.95 -7.18
C GLY A 49 21.71 -18.23 -6.64
N SER A 50 21.28 -19.49 -6.74
CA SER A 50 20.04 -20.00 -6.15
C SER A 50 20.00 -19.73 -4.65
N THR A 51 19.26 -18.71 -4.27
CA THR A 51 18.58 -18.68 -2.99
C THR A 51 17.28 -17.98 -3.32
N GLU A 52 16.17 -18.72 -3.36
CA GLU A 52 14.86 -18.11 -3.20
C GLU A 52 14.95 -17.31 -1.91
N ALA A 53 15.27 -16.02 -2.02
CA ALA A 53 15.12 -15.12 -0.89
C ALA A 53 13.71 -15.36 -0.41
N ASP A 54 13.56 -15.74 0.85
CA ASP A 54 12.30 -16.11 1.49
C ASP A 54 11.33 -14.94 1.27
N LEU A 55 10.60 -15.00 0.15
CA LEU A 55 9.75 -13.92 -0.30
C LEU A 55 8.60 -13.98 0.68
N VAL A 56 8.62 -13.10 1.68
CA VAL A 56 7.56 -12.97 2.68
C VAL A 56 6.27 -12.66 1.94
N ARG A 57 5.57 -13.73 1.55
CA ARG A 57 4.30 -13.66 0.85
C ARG A 57 3.24 -13.42 1.90
N TRP A 58 2.38 -12.45 1.64
CA TRP A 58 1.25 -12.24 2.52
C TRP A 58 0.34 -13.47 2.52
N GLU A 59 0.06 -14.00 3.70
CA GLU A 59 -0.92 -15.07 3.92
C GLU A 59 -2.08 -14.56 4.78
N LYS A 60 -3.23 -15.19 4.59
CA LYS A 60 -4.41 -14.97 5.42
C LYS A 60 -4.11 -15.46 6.84
N PRO A 61 -4.50 -14.74 7.92
CA PRO A 61 -4.34 -15.22 9.29
C PRO A 61 -4.95 -16.62 9.48
N ALA A 62 -4.42 -17.42 10.39
CA ALA A 62 -5.05 -18.71 10.70
C ALA A 62 -6.41 -18.51 11.42
N LEU A 63 -7.20 -19.58 11.55
CA LEU A 63 -8.42 -19.55 12.36
C LEU A 63 -8.07 -19.10 13.79
N ASP A 64 -8.93 -18.28 14.38
CA ASP A 64 -8.76 -17.65 15.70
C ASP A 64 -7.63 -16.62 15.83
N TRP A 65 -6.96 -16.28 14.72
CA TRP A 65 -6.01 -15.15 14.68
C TRP A 65 -6.68 -13.85 14.25
N VAL A 66 -6.22 -12.75 14.84
CA VAL A 66 -6.66 -11.39 14.51
C VAL A 66 -5.55 -10.67 13.74
N LYS A 67 -5.92 -10.05 12.62
CA LYS A 67 -5.04 -9.12 11.88
C LYS A 67 -5.21 -7.72 12.45
N CYS A 68 -4.11 -7.08 12.84
CA CYS A 68 -4.09 -5.66 13.18
C CYS A 68 -3.42 -4.87 12.05
N ASN A 69 -4.21 -4.08 11.33
CA ASN A 69 -3.70 -3.05 10.43
C ASN A 69 -3.37 -1.79 11.25
N VAL A 70 -2.16 -1.27 11.11
CA VAL A 70 -1.71 -0.04 11.79
C VAL A 70 -1.30 0.97 10.73
N ASP A 71 -1.73 2.21 10.89
CA ASP A 71 -1.34 3.34 10.04
C ASP A 71 -1.05 4.58 10.89
N VAL A 72 -0.16 5.44 10.42
CA VAL A 72 0.23 6.68 11.12
C VAL A 72 0.15 7.84 10.15
N ALA A 73 -0.56 8.90 10.56
CA ALA A 73 -0.65 10.15 9.82
C ALA A 73 0.16 11.25 10.50
N PHE A 74 0.87 12.03 9.71
CA PHE A 74 1.66 13.18 10.14
C PHE A 74 1.07 14.44 9.53
N VAL A 75 0.84 15.47 10.35
CA VAL A 75 0.34 16.77 9.87
C VAL A 75 1.50 17.76 9.83
N SER A 76 2.05 17.95 8.63
CA SER A 76 3.20 18.83 8.37
C SER A 76 3.02 20.22 8.99
N GLY A 77 4.08 20.74 9.63
CA GLY A 77 4.10 22.08 10.22
C GLY A 77 3.31 22.25 11.54
N SER A 78 2.48 21.27 11.92
CA SER A 78 1.71 21.34 13.17
C SER A 78 2.35 20.60 14.36
N GLY A 79 3.35 19.75 14.09
CA GLY A 79 3.93 18.85 15.10
C GLY A 79 2.97 17.76 15.58
N ARG A 80 1.82 17.57 14.92
CA ARG A 80 0.82 16.57 15.30
C ARG A 80 1.03 15.27 14.54
N THR A 81 0.92 14.17 15.27
CA THR A 81 0.91 12.80 14.76
C THR A 81 -0.34 12.12 15.28
N SER A 82 -0.97 11.30 14.44
CA SER A 82 -2.08 10.44 14.83
C SER A 82 -1.85 9.01 14.39
N VAL A 83 -2.34 8.04 15.15
CA VAL A 83 -2.21 6.60 14.89
C VAL A 83 -3.60 5.99 14.74
N GLY A 84 -3.79 5.17 13.72
CA GLY A 84 -4.99 4.36 13.51
C GLY A 84 -4.69 2.87 13.59
N LEU A 85 -5.52 2.11 14.30
CA LEU A 85 -5.49 0.65 14.34
C LEU A 85 -6.84 0.10 13.89
N CYS A 86 -6.80 -1.00 13.12
CA CYS A 86 -7.98 -1.73 12.67
C CYS A 86 -7.76 -3.24 12.84
N PHE A 87 -8.58 -3.85 13.69
CA PHE A 87 -8.58 -5.28 13.98
C PHE A 87 -9.60 -6.00 13.12
N ARG A 88 -9.18 -7.11 12.50
CA ARG A 88 -10.02 -7.97 11.66
C ARG A 88 -9.83 -9.43 12.01
N ASP A 89 -10.90 -10.21 11.93
CA ASP A 89 -10.82 -11.65 12.11
C ASP A 89 -10.13 -12.33 10.90
N ASN A 90 -9.94 -13.64 10.98
CA ASN A 90 -9.43 -14.46 9.87
C ASN A 90 -10.24 -14.23 8.58
N SER A 91 -11.57 -14.10 8.64
CA SER A 91 -12.41 -13.88 7.46
C SER A 91 -12.32 -12.45 6.88
N GLY A 92 -11.58 -11.55 7.53
CA GLY A 92 -11.41 -10.16 7.14
C GLY A 92 -12.49 -9.22 7.66
N GLN A 93 -13.41 -9.72 8.49
CA GLN A 93 -14.49 -8.92 9.08
C GLN A 93 -13.91 -7.98 10.14
N PHE A 94 -14.44 -6.76 10.18
CA PHE A 94 -14.02 -5.75 11.16
C PHE A 94 -14.48 -6.16 12.56
N MET A 95 -13.55 -6.11 13.52
CA MET A 95 -13.83 -6.42 14.92
C MET A 95 -13.80 -5.16 15.80
N ALA A 96 -12.75 -4.35 15.67
CA ALA A 96 -12.52 -3.17 16.48
C ALA A 96 -11.55 -2.21 15.79
N GLY A 97 -11.52 -0.96 16.23
CA GLY A 97 -10.54 0.03 15.78
C GLY A 97 -10.23 1.05 16.88
N MET A 98 -9.08 1.70 16.75
CA MET A 98 -8.63 2.75 17.65
C MET A 98 -7.96 3.87 16.86
N THR A 99 -8.17 5.10 17.30
CA THR A 99 -7.45 6.28 16.78
C THR A 99 -6.88 7.08 17.95
N GLN A 100 -5.64 7.56 17.82
CA GLN A 100 -4.99 8.47 18.76
C GLN A 100 -4.45 9.69 18.03
#